data_AF-A0A7K6ELB4-F1
#
_entry.id   AF-A0A7K6ELB4-F1
#
_cell.length_a   1.000
_cell.length_b   1.000
_cell.length_c   1.000
_cell.angle_alpha   90.00
_cell.angle_beta   90.00
_cell.angle_gamma   90.00
#
_symmetry.space_group_name_H-M   'P 1'
#
loop_
_entity.id
_entity.type
_entity.pdbx_description
1 polymer ?
#
loop_
_entity_poly.entity_id
_entity_poly.type
_entity_poly.pdbx_seq_one_letter_code
_entity_poly.pdbx_strand_id
1 'polypeptide(L)'
;EADIVVAPCRAFQPAESTLAEFLEQVLPVVTFAISEPQLSPSDQTELRQLKEQFSLPIFFIRIPDGDPISPKKPDWEKSSLRFQLEQLEYLSPCGIPGSRSMLVEQPEKLRLLSTFSRQVLQEHLVEAATRLNEVHCRCLNIFIDQAFDMQRDLQITPKRLEYTRKKENELYESLMGIANRKQEEMKEMIVETLGNMKEELLEDAASMEFRDIIIPENGEPVSSKDIKCCIKQIQELIISRLNQAVANKLISSVDYLRESFVGTLERCLKSLEESWEVSVHPARSLEKAKDGSVHITSNYLKQVLGWLWNVLNYWVCSASGRQRKVAQDAIESLSASKLAKSICSQFRTRLNSSHEAFAASLRQVGG
;
A
#
# COMPACT_ATOMS: atom_id res chain seq x y z
N GLU A 1 -55.93 -10.09 -0.01
CA GLU A 1 -56.71 -10.46 -1.20
C GLU A 1 -56.07 -11.71 -1.77
N ALA A 2 -56.85 -12.67 -2.26
CA ALA A 2 -56.32 -13.92 -2.81
C ALA A 2 -56.95 -14.11 -4.17
N ASP A 3 -56.12 -14.11 -5.20
CA ASP A 3 -56.56 -14.29 -6.58
C ASP A 3 -56.47 -15.77 -6.94
N ILE A 4 -57.53 -16.26 -7.58
CA ILE A 4 -57.57 -17.62 -8.10
C ILE A 4 -57.20 -17.56 -9.57
N VAL A 5 -56.04 -18.12 -9.91
CA VAL A 5 -55.58 -18.25 -11.28
C VAL A 5 -55.80 -19.68 -11.73
N VAL A 6 -56.51 -19.84 -12.84
CA VAL A 6 -56.66 -21.13 -13.52
C VAL A 6 -55.68 -21.14 -14.69
N ALA A 7 -54.73 -22.07 -14.68
CA ALA A 7 -53.80 -22.20 -15.78
C ALA A 7 -54.58 -22.48 -17.09
N PRO A 8 -54.19 -21.84 -18.21
CA PRO A 8 -54.78 -22.13 -19.51
C PRO A 8 -54.58 -23.60 -19.88
N CYS A 9 -55.38 -24.10 -20.82
CA CYS A 9 -55.25 -25.47 -21.30
C CYS A 9 -53.81 -25.72 -21.79
N ARG A 10 -53.28 -26.92 -21.53
CA ARG A 10 -51.93 -27.35 -21.96
C ARG A 10 -51.64 -27.14 -23.45
N ALA A 11 -52.67 -27.15 -24.28
CA ALA A 11 -52.55 -26.90 -25.72
C ALA A 11 -52.24 -25.42 -26.06
N PHE A 12 -52.54 -24.50 -25.14
CA PHE A 12 -52.30 -23.07 -25.31
C PHE A 12 -50.99 -22.65 -24.64
N GLN A 13 -50.77 -23.04 -23.38
CA GLN A 13 -49.54 -22.72 -22.65
C GLN A 13 -49.28 -23.78 -21.57
N PRO A 14 -48.02 -24.22 -21.38
CA PRO A 14 -47.67 -25.12 -20.28
C PRO A 14 -47.92 -24.49 -18.90
N ALA A 15 -48.29 -25.30 -17.91
CA ALA A 15 -48.47 -24.82 -16.53
C ALA A 15 -47.17 -24.23 -15.95
N GLU A 16 -46.02 -24.75 -16.38
CA GLU A 16 -44.69 -24.26 -16.03
C GLU A 16 -44.52 -22.77 -16.35
N SER A 17 -44.75 -22.41 -17.61
CA SER A 17 -44.61 -21.02 -18.09
C SER A 17 -45.61 -20.10 -17.43
N THR A 18 -46.84 -20.59 -17.21
CA THR A 18 -47.87 -19.81 -16.50
C THR A 18 -47.42 -19.53 -15.06
N LEU A 19 -46.92 -20.54 -14.34
CA LEU A 19 -46.49 -20.39 -12.95
C LEU A 19 -45.26 -19.48 -12.82
N ALA A 20 -44.33 -19.54 -13.77
CA ALA A 20 -43.15 -18.67 -13.82
C ALA A 20 -43.53 -17.18 -13.84
N GLU A 21 -44.57 -16.80 -14.59
CA GLU A 21 -45.05 -15.41 -14.71
C GLU A 21 -45.53 -14.83 -13.37
N PHE A 22 -46.01 -15.68 -12.44
CA PHE A 22 -46.57 -15.22 -11.15
C PHE A 22 -45.57 -15.27 -9.99
N LEU A 23 -44.56 -16.13 -10.08
CA LEU A 23 -43.63 -16.38 -8.98
C LEU A 23 -42.76 -15.18 -8.58
N GLU A 24 -42.60 -14.20 -9.49
CA GLU A 24 -41.84 -12.98 -9.18
C GLU A 24 -42.57 -12.04 -8.21
N GLN A 25 -43.90 -12.10 -8.15
CA GLN A 25 -44.71 -11.09 -7.46
C GLN A 25 -45.64 -11.67 -6.39
N VAL A 26 -45.89 -12.98 -6.43
CA VAL A 26 -46.88 -13.65 -5.57
C VAL A 26 -46.30 -14.94 -5.00
N LEU A 27 -46.71 -15.30 -3.77
CA LEU A 27 -46.45 -16.60 -3.17
C LEU A 27 -47.59 -17.56 -3.55
N PRO A 28 -47.38 -18.52 -4.48
CA PRO A 28 -48.46 -19.34 -4.98
C PRO A 28 -48.77 -20.50 -4.03
N VAL A 29 -50.05 -20.86 -3.94
CA VAL A 29 -50.48 -22.17 -3.45
C VAL A 29 -50.97 -22.96 -4.65
N VAL A 30 -50.19 -23.96 -5.06
CA VAL A 30 -50.45 -24.71 -6.28
C VAL A 30 -51.44 -25.84 -6.01
N THR A 31 -52.51 -25.89 -6.79
CA THR A 31 -53.48 -26.99 -6.78
C THR A 31 -53.44 -27.69 -8.14
N PHE A 32 -53.39 -29.02 -8.14
CA PHE A 32 -53.35 -29.83 -9.36
C PHE A 32 -54.53 -30.81 -9.35
N ALA A 33 -55.47 -30.60 -10.29
CA ALA A 33 -56.67 -31.41 -10.41
C ALA A 33 -56.45 -32.59 -11.36
N ILE A 34 -56.93 -33.77 -10.96
CA ILE A 34 -56.74 -35.03 -11.68
C ILE A 34 -58.10 -35.69 -11.84
N SER A 35 -58.52 -35.90 -13.09
CA SER A 35 -59.80 -36.54 -13.40
C SER A 35 -59.73 -38.05 -13.27
N GLU A 36 -58.65 -38.67 -13.77
CA GLU A 36 -58.51 -40.11 -13.90
C GLU A 36 -57.91 -40.80 -12.66
N PRO A 37 -58.13 -42.13 -12.48
CA PRO A 37 -57.50 -42.91 -11.41
C PRO A 37 -55.98 -43.06 -11.48
N GLN A 38 -55.37 -42.62 -12.58
CA GLN A 38 -53.94 -42.69 -12.84
C GLN A 38 -53.50 -41.42 -13.57
N LEU A 39 -52.25 -41.02 -13.35
CA LEU A 39 -51.63 -39.92 -14.10
C LEU A 39 -51.46 -40.31 -15.57
N SER A 40 -51.96 -39.47 -16.47
CA SER A 40 -51.64 -39.57 -17.89
C SER A 40 -50.15 -39.31 -18.13
N PRO A 41 -49.58 -39.76 -19.27
CA PRO A 41 -48.19 -39.45 -19.63
C PRO A 41 -47.91 -37.93 -19.67
N SER A 42 -48.92 -37.15 -20.06
CA SER A 42 -48.85 -35.69 -20.05
C SER A 42 -48.79 -35.13 -18.63
N ASP A 43 -49.61 -35.64 -17.69
CA ASP A 43 -49.57 -35.20 -16.28
C ASP A 43 -48.20 -35.50 -15.66
N GLN A 44 -47.65 -36.70 -15.93
CA GLN A 44 -46.35 -37.10 -15.40
C GLN A 44 -45.21 -36.20 -15.93
N THR A 45 -45.28 -35.81 -17.20
CA THR A 45 -44.28 -34.92 -17.81
C THR A 45 -44.36 -33.52 -17.20
N GLU A 46 -45.56 -32.97 -17.09
CA GLU A 46 -45.80 -31.64 -16.52
C GLU A 46 -45.37 -31.58 -15.04
N LEU A 47 -45.71 -32.59 -14.25
CA LEU A 47 -45.30 -32.67 -12.85
C LEU A 47 -43.78 -32.81 -12.70
N ARG A 48 -43.09 -33.55 -13.57
CA ARG A 48 -41.61 -33.59 -13.54
C ARG A 48 -41.01 -32.20 -13.81
N GLN A 49 -41.52 -31.50 -14.81
CA GLN A 49 -41.06 -30.14 -15.14
C GLN A 49 -41.28 -29.16 -13.98
N LEU A 50 -42.48 -29.15 -13.40
CA LEU A 50 -42.80 -28.30 -12.25
C LEU A 50 -41.90 -28.59 -11.04
N LYS A 51 -41.57 -29.86 -10.81
CA LYS A 51 -40.67 -30.25 -9.72
C LYS A 51 -39.24 -29.77 -9.96
N GLU A 52 -38.71 -29.99 -11.16
CA GLU A 52 -37.34 -29.63 -11.53
C GLU A 52 -37.12 -28.12 -11.44
N GLN A 53 -38.10 -27.32 -11.86
CA GLN A 53 -37.93 -25.87 -11.92
C GLN A 53 -38.29 -25.15 -10.63
N PHE A 54 -39.33 -25.59 -9.92
CA PHE A 54 -39.87 -24.82 -8.78
C PHE A 54 -39.83 -25.56 -7.44
N SER A 55 -39.85 -26.90 -7.44
CA SER A 55 -39.85 -27.73 -6.22
C SER A 55 -40.91 -27.30 -5.18
N LEU A 56 -42.08 -26.87 -5.66
CA LEU A 56 -43.15 -26.32 -4.82
C LEU A 56 -44.06 -27.42 -4.22
N PRO A 57 -44.64 -27.16 -3.03
CA PRO A 57 -45.74 -27.96 -2.50
C PRO A 57 -46.96 -27.90 -3.41
N ILE A 58 -47.54 -29.06 -3.75
CA ILE A 58 -48.75 -29.15 -4.57
C ILE A 58 -49.90 -29.82 -3.80
N PHE A 59 -51.08 -29.21 -3.86
CA PHE A 59 -52.34 -29.82 -3.42
C PHE A 59 -52.98 -30.58 -4.57
N PHE A 60 -52.85 -31.90 -4.58
CA PHE A 60 -53.47 -32.78 -5.56
C PHE A 60 -54.93 -33.07 -5.19
N ILE A 61 -55.85 -32.83 -6.11
CA ILE A 61 -57.27 -33.13 -5.93
C ILE A 61 -57.76 -34.08 -7.02
N ARG A 62 -58.48 -35.11 -6.60
CA ARG A 62 -59.26 -35.98 -7.48
C ARG A 62 -60.65 -36.15 -6.89
N ILE A 63 -61.68 -36.02 -7.71
CA ILE A 63 -63.07 -36.28 -7.32
C ILE A 63 -63.54 -37.46 -8.15
N PRO A 64 -63.85 -38.62 -7.54
CA PRO A 64 -64.29 -39.79 -8.29
C PRO A 64 -65.69 -39.57 -8.89
N ASP A 65 -65.86 -39.95 -10.16
CA ASP A 65 -67.16 -39.97 -10.83
C ASP A 65 -68.02 -41.12 -10.27
N GLY A 66 -68.94 -40.80 -9.37
CA GLY A 66 -69.90 -41.76 -8.82
C GLY A 66 -71.03 -41.09 -8.03
N ASP A 67 -72.24 -41.67 -8.11
CA ASP A 67 -73.40 -41.22 -7.34
C ASP A 67 -73.09 -41.19 -5.83
N PRO A 68 -73.43 -40.11 -5.10
CA PRO A 68 -73.11 -39.93 -3.68
C PRO A 68 -73.84 -40.92 -2.72
N ILE A 69 -74.63 -41.87 -3.24
CA ILE A 69 -75.55 -42.70 -2.46
C ILE A 69 -75.12 -44.18 -2.40
N SER A 70 -74.11 -44.63 -3.15
CA SER A 70 -73.64 -46.02 -3.04
C SER A 70 -72.49 -46.13 -2.01
N PRO A 71 -72.65 -46.87 -0.89
CA PRO A 71 -71.56 -47.11 0.04
C PRO A 71 -70.60 -48.14 -0.56
N LYS A 72 -69.75 -47.72 -1.49
CA LYS A 72 -68.59 -48.53 -1.88
C LYS A 72 -67.59 -48.46 -0.74
N LYS A 73 -67.23 -49.62 -0.18
CA LYS A 73 -66.16 -49.75 0.82
C LYS A 73 -64.91 -49.03 0.29
N PRO A 74 -64.22 -48.23 1.11
CA PRO A 74 -62.96 -47.64 0.70
C PRO A 74 -61.92 -48.76 0.62
N ASP A 75 -61.52 -49.13 -0.59
CA ASP A 75 -60.30 -49.92 -0.80
C ASP A 75 -59.13 -49.05 -0.33
N TRP A 76 -58.60 -49.42 0.84
CA TRP A 76 -57.48 -48.76 1.51
C TRP A 76 -56.13 -49.29 1.01
N GLU A 77 -56.13 -50.02 -0.09
CA GLU A 77 -54.91 -50.37 -0.82
C GLU A 77 -54.54 -49.15 -1.68
N LYS A 78 -53.40 -48.52 -1.32
CA LYS A 78 -52.81 -47.33 -1.95
C LYS A 78 -53.29 -47.12 -3.39
N SER A 79 -54.08 -46.07 -3.63
CA SER A 79 -54.56 -45.75 -4.98
C SER A 79 -53.38 -45.72 -5.95
N SER A 80 -53.58 -46.26 -7.15
CA SER A 80 -52.55 -46.28 -8.19
C SER A 80 -51.96 -44.88 -8.42
N LEU A 81 -52.83 -43.86 -8.34
CA LEU A 81 -52.46 -42.45 -8.34
C LEU A 81 -51.48 -42.05 -7.23
N ARG A 82 -51.76 -42.46 -5.98
CA ARG A 82 -50.86 -42.19 -4.85
C ARG A 82 -49.47 -42.79 -5.08
N PHE A 83 -49.41 -44.02 -5.55
CA PHE A 83 -48.13 -44.67 -5.85
C PHE A 83 -47.35 -43.92 -6.93
N GLN A 84 -48.02 -43.45 -7.99
CA GLN A 84 -47.38 -42.63 -9.03
C GLN A 84 -46.86 -41.29 -8.48
N LEU A 85 -47.60 -40.63 -7.59
CA LEU A 85 -47.15 -39.39 -6.93
C LEU A 85 -46.04 -39.61 -5.89
N GLU A 86 -46.00 -40.77 -5.23
CA GLU A 86 -44.88 -41.21 -4.40
C GLU A 86 -43.62 -41.48 -5.26
N GLN A 87 -43.77 -42.09 -6.45
CA GLN A 87 -42.67 -42.29 -7.40
C GLN A 87 -42.12 -41.00 -7.99
N LEU A 88 -42.97 -39.98 -8.15
CA LEU A 88 -42.55 -38.62 -8.51
C LEU A 88 -42.02 -37.83 -7.29
N GLU A 89 -41.95 -38.46 -6.12
CA GLU A 89 -41.48 -37.92 -4.84
C GLU A 89 -42.19 -36.60 -4.44
N TYR A 90 -43.47 -36.48 -4.79
CA TYR A 90 -44.35 -35.45 -4.24
C TYR A 90 -44.92 -35.86 -2.87
N LEU A 91 -45.24 -37.15 -2.72
CA LEU A 91 -45.81 -37.72 -1.51
C LEU A 91 -44.80 -38.64 -0.80
N SER A 92 -44.94 -38.77 0.53
CA SER A 92 -44.07 -39.61 1.34
C SER A 92 -44.73 -40.97 1.55
N PRO A 93 -43.99 -42.08 1.32
CA PRO A 93 -44.54 -43.43 1.37
C PRO A 93 -45.02 -43.89 2.76
N CYS A 94 -44.70 -43.15 3.82
CA CYS A 94 -44.97 -43.56 5.21
C CYS A 94 -45.71 -42.51 6.05
N GLY A 95 -46.28 -41.46 5.44
CA GLY A 95 -46.99 -40.41 6.19
C GLY A 95 -46.09 -39.65 7.17
N ILE A 96 -44.78 -39.67 6.94
CA ILE A 96 -43.81 -38.89 7.71
C ILE A 96 -44.16 -37.42 7.47
N PRO A 97 -44.30 -36.60 8.54
CA PRO A 97 -44.50 -35.16 8.42
C PRO A 97 -43.23 -34.55 7.82
N GLY A 98 -43.20 -34.46 6.49
CA GLY A 98 -42.03 -34.08 5.70
C GLY A 98 -42.32 -33.98 4.21
N SER A 99 -43.35 -34.66 3.70
CA SER A 99 -43.88 -34.32 2.37
C SER A 99 -44.68 -33.05 2.41
N ARG A 100 -44.22 -32.06 1.66
CA ARG A 100 -44.86 -30.77 1.51
C ARG A 100 -46.17 -30.84 0.71
N SER A 101 -46.35 -31.84 -0.16
CA SER A 101 -47.53 -31.99 -1.03
C SER A 101 -48.58 -32.96 -0.45
N MET A 102 -49.84 -32.79 -0.84
CA MET A 102 -50.98 -33.55 -0.30
C MET A 102 -51.88 -34.08 -1.41
N LEU A 103 -52.38 -35.31 -1.30
CA LEU A 103 -53.39 -35.88 -2.20
C LEU A 103 -54.74 -36.04 -1.48
N VAL A 104 -55.79 -35.51 -2.10
CA VAL A 104 -57.17 -35.58 -1.63
C VAL A 104 -58.06 -36.23 -2.69
N GLU A 105 -58.62 -37.40 -2.36
CA GLU A 105 -59.53 -38.16 -3.24
C GLU A 105 -60.99 -38.17 -2.74
N GLN A 106 -61.28 -37.48 -1.62
CA GLN A 106 -62.61 -37.41 -1.00
C GLN A 106 -63.12 -35.96 -0.97
N PRO A 107 -64.35 -35.69 -1.41
CA PRO A 107 -64.86 -34.32 -1.50
C PRO A 107 -64.94 -33.64 -0.13
N GLU A 108 -65.24 -34.38 0.94
CA GLU A 108 -65.30 -33.85 2.31
C GLU A 108 -63.93 -33.40 2.84
N LYS A 109 -62.84 -33.89 2.23
CA LYS A 109 -61.47 -33.53 2.57
C LYS A 109 -60.96 -32.33 1.78
N LEU A 110 -61.73 -31.76 0.85
CA LEU A 110 -61.36 -30.52 0.15
C LEU A 110 -61.12 -29.34 1.11
N ARG A 111 -61.80 -29.32 2.26
CA ARG A 111 -61.57 -28.36 3.35
C ARG A 111 -60.12 -28.32 3.84
N LEU A 112 -59.32 -29.37 3.59
CA LEU A 112 -57.90 -29.41 3.94
C LEU A 112 -57.07 -28.42 3.12
N LEU A 113 -57.58 -27.91 1.99
CA LEU A 113 -56.89 -26.88 1.19
C LEU A 113 -56.56 -25.66 2.05
N SER A 114 -57.50 -25.20 2.89
CA SER A 114 -57.23 -24.06 3.79
C SER A 114 -56.09 -24.34 4.78
N THR A 115 -55.98 -25.58 5.28
CA THR A 115 -54.91 -25.95 6.21
C THR A 115 -53.59 -26.08 5.47
N PHE A 116 -53.61 -26.67 4.28
CA PHE A 116 -52.46 -26.78 3.40
C PHE A 116 -51.92 -25.40 3.00
N SER A 117 -52.77 -24.49 2.52
CA SER A 117 -52.39 -23.11 2.17
C SER A 117 -51.72 -22.41 3.35
N ARG A 118 -52.28 -22.56 4.56
CA ARG A 118 -51.70 -21.97 5.77
C ARG A 118 -50.31 -22.53 6.06
N GLN A 119 -50.13 -23.85 5.96
CA GLN A 119 -48.84 -24.49 6.19
C GLN A 119 -47.78 -24.03 5.19
N VAL A 120 -48.11 -24.00 3.91
CA VAL A 120 -47.21 -23.54 2.84
C VAL A 120 -46.79 -22.09 3.09
N LEU A 121 -47.74 -21.19 3.35
CA LEU A 121 -47.43 -19.78 3.58
C LEU A 121 -46.64 -19.55 4.87
N GLN A 122 -46.91 -20.31 5.93
CA GLN A 122 -46.14 -20.25 7.18
C GLN A 122 -44.70 -20.73 6.98
N GLU A 123 -44.49 -21.79 6.21
CA GLU A 123 -43.15 -22.29 5.88
C GLU A 123 -42.33 -21.21 5.15
N HIS A 124 -42.91 -20.58 4.12
CA HIS A 124 -42.26 -19.48 3.39
C HIS A 124 -41.91 -18.30 4.31
N LEU A 125 -42.83 -17.94 5.22
CA LEU A 125 -42.59 -16.85 6.17
C LEU A 125 -41.43 -17.18 7.11
N VAL A 126 -41.37 -18.40 7.64
CA VAL A 126 -40.28 -18.86 8.51
C VAL A 126 -38.96 -18.84 7.73
N GLU A 127 -38.91 -19.40 6.52
CA GLU A 127 -37.71 -19.42 5.70
C GLU A 127 -37.20 -18.01 5.40
N ALA A 128 -38.08 -17.11 4.96
CA ALA A 128 -37.73 -15.72 4.69
C ALA A 128 -37.22 -15.00 5.96
N ALA A 129 -37.88 -15.19 7.10
CA ALA A 129 -37.45 -14.61 8.37
C ALA A 129 -36.10 -15.15 8.82
N THR A 130 -35.84 -16.46 8.65
CA THR A 130 -34.54 -17.08 8.97
C THR A 130 -33.44 -16.50 8.10
N ARG A 131 -33.65 -16.41 6.78
CA ARG A 131 -32.67 -15.80 5.85
C ARG A 131 -32.40 -14.33 6.17
N LEU A 132 -33.45 -13.56 6.48
CA LEU A 132 -33.29 -12.16 6.86
C LEU A 132 -32.49 -12.03 8.17
N ASN A 133 -32.76 -12.89 9.16
CA ASN A 133 -32.01 -12.93 10.41
C ASN A 133 -30.53 -13.29 10.19
N GLU A 134 -30.22 -14.26 9.33
CA GLU A 134 -28.85 -14.62 8.95
C GLU A 134 -28.09 -13.42 8.37
N VAL A 135 -28.73 -12.68 7.44
CA VAL A 135 -28.15 -11.47 6.84
C VAL A 135 -27.94 -10.39 7.89
N HIS A 136 -28.94 -10.14 8.74
CA HIS A 136 -28.85 -9.16 9.80
C HIS A 136 -27.71 -9.45 10.80
N CYS A 137 -27.60 -10.70 11.26
CA CYS A 137 -26.50 -11.13 12.13
C CYS A 137 -25.14 -10.94 11.47
N ARG A 138 -25.01 -11.26 10.18
CA ARG A 138 -23.77 -11.05 9.43
C ARG A 138 -23.40 -9.57 9.34
N CYS A 139 -24.37 -8.70 9.04
CA CYS A 139 -24.14 -7.26 8.99
C CYS A 139 -23.72 -6.70 10.35
N LEU A 140 -24.36 -7.14 11.44
CA LEU A 140 -23.99 -6.75 12.80
C LEU A 140 -22.57 -7.20 13.14
N ASN A 141 -22.18 -8.43 12.81
CA ASN A 141 -20.82 -8.90 13.07
C ASN A 141 -19.78 -8.08 12.31
N ILE A 142 -20.02 -7.77 11.03
CA ILE A 142 -19.13 -6.88 10.25
C ILE A 142 -19.00 -5.52 10.93
N PHE A 143 -20.11 -4.93 11.39
CA PHE A 143 -20.09 -3.64 12.07
C PHE A 143 -19.32 -3.70 13.39
N ILE A 144 -19.52 -4.75 14.18
CA ILE A 144 -18.84 -4.97 15.45
C ILE A 144 -17.33 -5.13 15.24
N ASP A 145 -16.93 -5.98 14.29
CA ASP A 145 -15.52 -6.21 13.96
C ASP A 145 -14.84 -4.93 13.48
N GLN A 146 -15.50 -4.18 12.59
CA GLN A 146 -14.99 -2.88 12.11
C GLN A 146 -14.86 -1.85 13.24
N ALA A 147 -15.81 -1.81 14.18
CA ALA A 147 -15.74 -0.91 15.32
C ALA A 147 -14.56 -1.28 16.24
N PHE A 148 -14.31 -2.56 16.48
CA PHE A 148 -13.17 -3.01 17.28
C PHE A 148 -11.83 -2.76 16.60
N ASP A 149 -11.73 -2.98 15.28
CA ASP A 149 -10.52 -2.66 14.53
C ASP A 149 -10.26 -1.16 14.52
N MET A 150 -11.29 -0.34 14.29
CA MET A 150 -11.17 1.12 14.35
C MET A 150 -10.75 1.60 15.73
N GLN A 151 -11.33 1.06 16.81
CA GLN A 151 -10.94 1.40 18.18
C GLN A 151 -9.48 1.01 18.46
N ARG A 152 -9.04 -0.15 17.98
CA ARG A 152 -7.66 -0.61 18.11
C ARG A 152 -6.71 0.29 17.34
N ASP A 153 -7.04 0.63 16.10
CA ASP A 153 -6.23 1.51 15.25
C ASP A 153 -6.08 2.90 15.87
N LEU A 154 -7.15 3.44 16.47
CA LEU A 154 -7.11 4.69 17.23
C LEU A 154 -6.15 4.63 18.43
N GLN A 155 -5.90 3.46 19.02
CA GLN A 155 -4.98 3.28 20.14
C GLN A 155 -3.55 2.93 19.71
N ILE A 156 -3.39 2.11 18.67
CA ILE A 156 -2.10 1.60 18.23
C ILE A 156 -1.39 2.60 17.32
N THR A 157 -2.11 3.24 16.39
CA THR A 157 -1.51 4.15 15.41
C THR A 157 -0.77 5.33 16.06
N PRO A 158 -1.29 6.01 17.10
CA PRO A 158 -0.55 7.07 17.78
C PRO A 158 0.74 6.56 18.43
N LYS A 159 0.71 5.37 19.05
CA LYS A 159 1.90 4.74 19.66
C LYS A 159 2.95 4.39 18.61
N ARG A 160 2.52 3.90 17.45
CA ARG A 160 3.41 3.61 16.32
C ARG A 160 4.03 4.88 15.75
N LEU A 161 3.24 5.94 15.54
CA LEU A 161 3.74 7.24 15.07
C LEU A 161 4.75 7.83 16.05
N GLU A 162 4.50 7.73 17.37
CA GLU A 162 5.43 8.21 18.39
C GLU A 162 6.73 7.40 18.40
N TYR A 163 6.64 6.07 18.28
CA TYR A 163 7.83 5.22 18.15
C TYR A 163 8.64 5.56 16.89
N THR A 164 7.98 5.72 15.75
CA THR A 164 8.62 6.12 14.49
C THR A 164 9.29 7.49 14.60
N ARG A 165 8.63 8.47 15.24
CA ARG A 165 9.20 9.80 15.54
C ARG A 165 10.44 9.67 16.41
N LYS A 166 10.39 8.88 17.48
CA LYS A 166 11.52 8.65 18.36
C LYS A 166 12.70 8.02 17.62
N LYS A 167 12.44 6.99 16.79
CA LYS A 167 13.48 6.29 16.03
C LYS A 167 14.13 7.15 14.97
N GLU A 168 13.34 7.97 14.29
CA GLU A 168 13.92 8.96 13.38
C GLU A 168 14.78 9.96 14.14
N ASN A 169 14.33 10.46 15.29
CA ASN A 169 15.09 11.47 16.04
C ASN A 169 16.43 10.89 16.56
N GLU A 170 16.42 9.64 17.02
CA GLU A 170 17.65 8.90 17.38
C GLU A 170 18.62 8.80 16.19
N LEU A 171 18.10 8.52 14.99
CA LEU A 171 18.89 8.45 13.76
C LEU A 171 19.44 9.83 13.36
N TYR A 172 18.60 10.87 13.40
CA TYR A 172 19.00 12.24 13.09
C TYR A 172 20.15 12.71 13.99
N GLU A 173 20.03 12.53 15.30
CA GLU A 173 21.08 12.88 16.26
C GLU A 173 22.38 12.08 16.01
N SER A 174 22.26 10.78 15.70
CA SER A 174 23.41 9.94 15.37
C SER A 174 24.15 10.44 14.13
N LEU A 175 23.42 10.71 13.04
CA LEU A 175 23.99 11.20 11.78
C LEU A 175 24.58 12.60 11.92
N MET A 176 23.92 13.47 12.69
CA MET A 176 24.41 14.81 13.01
C MET A 176 25.72 14.73 13.81
N GLY A 177 25.79 13.81 14.78
CA GLY A 177 27.01 13.50 15.52
C GLY A 177 28.17 13.04 14.63
N ILE A 178 27.92 12.13 13.69
CA ILE A 178 28.91 11.66 12.72
C ILE A 178 29.40 12.82 11.84
N ALA A 179 28.49 13.63 11.30
CA ALA A 179 28.83 14.78 10.46
C ALA A 179 29.69 15.83 11.20
N ASN A 180 29.37 16.11 12.47
CA ASN A 180 30.13 17.05 13.30
C ASN A 180 31.53 16.51 13.61
N ARG A 181 31.65 15.23 13.98
CA ARG A 181 32.96 14.60 14.22
C ARG A 181 33.83 14.63 12.97
N LYS A 182 33.25 14.28 11.83
CA LYS A 182 33.95 14.27 10.53
C LYS A 182 34.33 15.66 10.05
N GLN A 183 33.60 16.71 10.45
CA GLN A 183 34.00 18.09 10.20
C GLN A 183 35.35 18.42 10.86
N GLU A 184 35.51 18.04 12.13
CA GLU A 184 36.76 18.29 12.85
C GLU A 184 37.90 17.42 12.32
N GLU A 185 37.65 16.14 12.01
CA GLU A 185 38.66 15.27 11.37
C GLU A 185 39.12 15.82 10.00
N MET A 186 38.19 16.30 9.16
CA MET A 186 38.55 16.91 7.87
C MET A 186 39.36 18.20 8.06
N LYS A 187 39.00 19.01 9.06
CA LYS A 187 39.75 20.23 9.40
C LYS A 187 41.18 19.89 9.83
N GLU A 188 41.35 18.90 10.71
CA GLU A 188 42.67 18.43 11.16
C GLU A 188 43.49 17.89 9.98
N MET A 189 42.90 17.07 9.11
CA MET A 189 43.56 16.54 7.92
C MET A 189 44.02 17.64 6.96
N ILE A 190 43.23 18.70 6.78
CA ILE A 190 43.64 19.85 5.95
C ILE A 190 44.81 20.59 6.60
N VAL A 191 44.76 20.84 7.91
CA VAL A 191 45.85 21.50 8.65
C VAL A 191 47.14 20.68 8.58
N GLU A 192 47.06 19.37 8.79
CA GLU A 192 48.19 18.46 8.71
C GLU A 192 48.79 18.43 7.29
N THR A 193 47.93 18.35 6.26
CA THR A 193 48.37 18.34 4.87
C THR A 193 49.04 19.67 4.47
N LEU A 194 48.48 20.80 4.93
CA LEU A 194 49.10 22.12 4.77
C LEU A 194 50.46 22.20 5.46
N GLY A 195 50.58 21.66 6.68
CA GLY A 195 51.82 21.63 7.43
C GLY A 195 52.91 20.80 6.73
N ASN A 196 52.55 19.62 6.25
CA ASN A 196 53.49 18.69 5.61
C ASN A 196 53.95 19.20 4.24
N MET A 197 53.07 19.84 3.47
CA MET A 197 53.41 20.39 2.15
C MET A 197 54.10 21.74 2.23
N LYS A 198 54.16 22.38 3.41
CA LYS A 198 54.64 23.76 3.54
C LYS A 198 56.05 23.93 2.99
N GLU A 199 57.01 23.12 3.41
CA GLU A 199 58.41 23.28 2.97
C GLU A 199 58.59 22.89 1.50
N GLU A 200 57.94 21.82 1.02
CA GLU A 200 57.97 21.45 -0.40
C GLU A 200 57.42 22.57 -1.30
N LEU A 201 56.28 23.17 -0.94
CA LEU A 201 55.69 24.27 -1.69
C LEU A 201 56.57 25.52 -1.68
N LEU A 202 57.32 25.76 -0.60
CA LEU A 202 58.25 26.88 -0.49
C LEU A 202 59.50 26.65 -1.35
N GLU A 203 59.98 25.41 -1.44
CA GLU A 203 61.09 25.02 -2.32
C GLU A 203 60.69 25.04 -3.81
N ASP A 204 59.51 24.50 -4.14
CA ASP A 204 58.94 24.57 -5.49
C ASP A 204 58.75 26.02 -5.96
N ALA A 205 58.25 26.90 -5.08
CA ALA A 205 58.06 28.32 -5.39
C ALA A 205 59.39 29.08 -5.53
N ALA A 206 60.45 28.65 -4.83
CA ALA A 206 61.78 29.24 -4.92
C ALA A 206 62.56 28.79 -6.17
N SER A 207 62.30 27.57 -6.65
CA SER A 207 62.91 26.98 -7.86
C SER A 207 62.11 27.24 -9.15
N MET A 208 61.02 27.99 -9.05
CA MET A 208 60.11 28.23 -10.17
C MET A 208 60.73 29.15 -11.23
N GLU A 209 60.84 28.65 -12.46
CA GLU A 209 61.12 29.47 -13.63
C GLU A 209 59.84 30.15 -14.12
N PHE A 210 59.81 31.48 -14.06
CA PHE A 210 58.66 32.26 -14.49
C PHE A 210 58.54 32.27 -16.00
N ARG A 211 57.35 31.96 -16.52
CA ARG A 211 57.07 32.10 -17.96
C ARG A 211 56.80 33.57 -18.28
N ASP A 212 57.27 34.01 -19.43
CA ASP A 212 57.00 35.32 -20.01
C ASP A 212 57.58 36.53 -19.23
N ILE A 213 58.62 36.29 -18.42
CA ILE A 213 59.31 37.34 -17.64
C ILE A 213 60.81 37.29 -17.94
N ILE A 214 61.31 38.35 -18.58
CA ILE A 214 62.73 38.53 -18.84
C ILE A 214 63.33 39.23 -17.61
N ILE A 215 64.14 38.52 -16.83
CA ILE A 215 64.89 39.12 -15.73
C ILE A 215 66.12 39.80 -16.35
N PRO A 216 66.22 41.15 -16.37
CA PRO A 216 67.39 41.81 -16.92
C PRO A 216 68.61 41.55 -16.02
N GLU A 217 69.69 40.97 -16.57
CA GLU A 217 70.94 40.68 -15.84
C GLU A 217 71.66 41.94 -15.32
N ASN A 218 71.29 43.12 -15.81
CA ASN A 218 71.98 44.39 -15.57
C ASN A 218 71.50 45.19 -14.34
N GLY A 219 70.73 44.60 -13.43
CA GLY A 219 70.32 45.29 -12.19
C GLY A 219 69.25 46.38 -12.38
N GLU A 220 68.63 46.46 -13.56
CA GLU A 220 67.46 47.31 -13.82
C GLU A 220 66.23 46.81 -13.03
N PRO A 221 65.39 47.71 -12.48
CA PRO A 221 64.23 47.33 -11.69
C PRO A 221 63.16 46.63 -12.55
N VAL A 222 62.81 45.40 -12.14
CA VAL A 222 61.73 44.60 -12.74
C VAL A 222 60.41 45.38 -12.71
N SER A 223 59.65 45.37 -13.81
CA SER A 223 58.41 46.16 -13.89
C SER A 223 57.34 45.64 -12.93
N SER A 224 56.52 46.55 -12.40
CA SER A 224 55.43 46.19 -11.48
C SER A 224 54.40 45.22 -12.11
N LYS A 225 54.33 45.15 -13.45
CA LYS A 225 53.47 44.23 -14.19
C LYS A 225 54.05 42.81 -14.16
N ASP A 226 55.37 42.68 -14.26
CA ASP A 226 56.08 41.41 -14.22
C ASP A 226 56.09 40.85 -12.80
N ILE A 227 56.28 41.69 -11.79
CA ILE A 227 56.15 41.30 -10.37
C ILE A 227 54.75 40.74 -10.08
N LYS A 228 53.69 41.37 -10.59
CA LYS A 228 52.31 40.86 -10.45
C LYS A 228 52.11 39.53 -11.18
N CYS A 229 52.74 39.36 -12.34
CA CYS A 229 52.71 38.10 -13.08
C CYS A 229 53.42 36.97 -12.33
N CYS A 230 54.61 37.23 -11.74
CA CYS A 230 55.32 36.29 -10.88
C CYS A 230 54.45 35.80 -9.71
N ILE A 231 53.82 36.75 -9.02
CA ILE A 231 52.96 36.46 -7.86
C ILE A 231 51.80 35.56 -8.28
N LYS A 232 51.16 35.86 -9.41
CA LYS A 232 50.05 35.06 -9.93
C LYS A 232 50.48 33.63 -10.29
N GLN A 233 51.64 33.47 -10.93
CA GLN A 233 52.17 32.15 -11.30
C GLN A 233 52.51 31.30 -10.06
N ILE A 234 53.15 31.90 -9.04
CA ILE A 234 53.41 31.22 -7.76
C ILE A 234 52.10 30.81 -7.07
N GLN A 235 51.10 31.70 -7.07
CA GLN A 235 49.79 31.40 -6.48
C GLN A 235 49.09 30.24 -7.21
N GLU A 236 49.08 30.23 -8.55
CA GLU A 236 48.46 29.16 -9.33
C GLU A 236 49.14 27.80 -9.09
N LEU A 237 50.48 27.76 -8.98
CA LEU A 237 51.23 26.54 -8.65
C LEU A 237 50.86 26.00 -7.27
N ILE A 238 50.91 26.86 -6.24
CA ILE A 238 50.61 26.49 -4.85
C ILE A 238 49.17 25.99 -4.75
N ILE A 239 48.23 26.70 -5.36
CA ILE A 239 46.80 26.34 -5.36
C ILE A 239 46.60 24.99 -6.05
N SER A 240 47.22 24.75 -7.21
CA SER A 240 47.06 23.48 -7.94
C SER A 240 47.58 22.29 -7.13
N ARG A 241 48.81 22.37 -6.60
CA ARG A 241 49.43 21.30 -5.81
C ARG A 241 48.65 21.03 -4.53
N LEU A 242 48.29 22.08 -3.81
CA LEU A 242 47.55 21.95 -2.56
C LEU A 242 46.15 21.37 -2.79
N ASN A 243 45.43 21.86 -3.80
CA ASN A 243 44.11 21.33 -4.14
C ASN A 243 44.18 19.85 -4.48
N GLN A 244 45.19 19.41 -5.21
CA GLN A 244 45.32 18.01 -5.59
C GLN A 244 45.56 17.11 -4.36
N ALA A 245 46.45 17.51 -3.46
CA ALA A 245 46.74 16.75 -2.24
C ALA A 245 45.56 16.72 -1.26
N VAL A 246 44.91 17.88 -1.03
CA VAL A 246 43.74 17.99 -0.16
C VAL A 246 42.54 17.27 -0.76
N ALA A 247 42.30 17.36 -2.07
CA ALA A 247 41.21 16.66 -2.74
C ALA A 247 41.35 15.15 -2.65
N ASN A 248 42.55 14.60 -2.87
CA ASN A 248 42.79 13.16 -2.78
C ASN A 248 42.48 12.61 -1.38
N LYS A 249 42.86 13.32 -0.31
CA LYS A 249 42.53 12.92 1.06
C LYS A 249 41.06 13.16 1.42
N LEU A 250 40.44 14.23 0.88
CA LEU A 250 39.02 14.52 1.08
C LEU A 250 38.13 13.45 0.45
N ILE A 251 38.47 12.94 -0.73
CA ILE A 251 37.70 11.88 -1.41
C ILE A 251 37.54 10.68 -0.47
N SER A 252 38.63 10.16 0.09
CA SER A 252 38.57 9.03 1.03
C SER A 252 37.78 9.34 2.31
N SER A 253 37.87 10.58 2.84
CA SER A 253 37.14 11.00 4.03
C SER A 253 35.63 11.09 3.78
N VAL A 254 35.24 11.59 2.60
CA VAL A 254 33.84 11.69 2.16
C VAL A 254 33.26 10.32 1.83
N ASP A 255 34.03 9.43 1.22
CA ASP A 255 33.61 8.05 0.95
C ASP A 255 33.33 7.30 2.26
N TYR A 256 34.22 7.44 3.25
CA TYR A 256 33.99 6.87 4.58
C TYR A 256 32.75 7.47 5.27
N LEU A 257 32.55 8.79 5.15
CA LEU A 257 31.34 9.45 5.67
C LEU A 257 30.09 8.83 5.03
N ARG A 258 30.09 8.67 3.70
CA ARG A 258 28.99 8.03 2.96
C ARG A 258 28.73 6.61 3.45
N GLU A 259 29.76 5.77 3.56
CA GLU A 259 29.63 4.39 4.03
C GLU A 259 29.11 4.30 5.48
N SER A 260 29.61 5.17 6.36
CA SER A 260 29.17 5.24 7.76
C SER A 260 27.68 5.60 7.88
N PHE A 261 27.20 6.53 7.06
CA PHE A 261 25.79 6.91 6.98
C PHE A 261 24.92 5.77 6.48
N VAL A 262 25.30 5.14 5.37
CA VAL A 262 24.59 3.99 4.80
C VAL A 262 24.49 2.86 5.82
N GLY A 263 25.60 2.50 6.47
CA GLY A 263 25.58 1.43 7.48
C GLY A 263 24.73 1.77 8.71
N THR A 264 24.62 3.05 9.08
CA THR A 264 23.75 3.48 10.18
C THR A 264 22.27 3.40 9.81
N LEU A 265 21.93 3.81 8.59
CA LEU A 265 20.59 3.63 8.03
C LEU A 265 20.20 2.16 7.95
N GLU A 266 21.06 1.30 7.43
CA GLU A 266 20.81 -0.15 7.32
C GLU A 266 20.54 -0.79 8.69
N ARG A 267 21.35 -0.46 9.71
CA ARG A 267 21.15 -0.96 11.08
C ARG A 267 19.84 -0.48 11.69
N CYS A 268 19.49 0.79 11.50
CA CYS A 268 18.22 1.34 12.00
C CYS A 268 17.01 0.74 11.29
N LEU A 269 17.07 0.56 9.96
CA LEU A 269 16.01 -0.09 9.18
C LEU A 269 15.82 -1.54 9.63
N LYS A 270 16.91 -2.30 9.74
CA LYS A 270 16.85 -3.69 10.21
C LYS A 270 16.26 -3.80 11.63
N SER A 271 16.67 -2.92 12.54
CA SER A 271 16.10 -2.86 13.89
C SER A 271 14.61 -2.50 13.88
N LEU A 272 14.17 -1.67 12.91
CA LEU A 272 12.76 -1.30 12.74
C LEU A 272 11.95 -2.51 12.25
N GLU A 273 12.45 -3.23 11.24
CA GLU A 273 11.84 -4.43 10.67
C GLU A 273 11.69 -5.54 11.73
N GLU A 274 12.75 -5.79 12.51
CA GLU A 274 12.73 -6.79 13.59
C GLU A 274 11.76 -6.41 14.72
N SER A 275 11.59 -5.12 15.01
CA SER A 275 10.61 -4.64 15.99
C SER A 275 9.16 -4.71 15.51
N TRP A 276 8.94 -4.85 14.20
CA TRP A 276 7.62 -4.84 13.56
C TRP A 276 6.98 -6.24 13.54
N GLU A 277 7.78 -7.30 13.44
CA GLU A 277 7.28 -8.69 13.35
C GLU A 277 6.55 -9.19 14.62
N VAL A 278 6.69 -8.50 15.75
CA VAL A 278 5.98 -8.85 17.00
C VAL A 278 4.53 -8.34 17.02
N SER A 279 4.08 -7.55 16.03
CA SER A 279 2.73 -6.97 15.98
C SER A 279 1.99 -7.32 14.68
N VAL A 280 1.25 -8.43 14.71
CA VAL A 280 0.55 -9.06 13.58
C VAL A 280 -0.49 -8.16 12.89
N HIS A 281 -0.22 -7.78 11.64
CA HIS A 281 -1.05 -7.92 10.40
C HIS A 281 -0.53 -6.98 9.28
N PRO A 282 -0.65 -7.37 7.99
CA PRO A 282 0.19 -6.83 6.92
C PRO A 282 -0.20 -5.39 6.57
N ALA A 283 0.78 -4.49 6.67
CA ALA A 283 0.66 -3.14 6.15
C ALA A 283 0.38 -3.21 4.64
N ARG A 284 -0.67 -2.50 4.19
CA ARG A 284 -0.84 -2.18 2.77
C ARG A 284 0.47 -1.57 2.29
N SER A 285 1.02 -2.19 1.26
CA SER A 285 2.31 -1.85 0.67
C SER A 285 2.35 -0.36 0.35
N LEU A 286 3.10 0.40 1.15
CA LEU A 286 3.46 1.77 0.81
C LEU A 286 4.30 1.69 -0.46
N GLU A 287 3.77 2.26 -1.54
CA GLU A 287 4.46 2.31 -2.83
C GLU A 287 5.89 2.82 -2.62
N LYS A 288 6.84 2.03 -3.12
CA LYS A 288 8.26 2.36 -3.13
C LYS A 288 8.43 3.70 -3.85
N ALA A 289 8.75 4.74 -3.10
CA ALA A 289 9.28 5.98 -3.65
C ALA A 289 10.54 5.62 -4.45
N LYS A 290 10.38 5.61 -5.77
CA LYS A 290 11.38 5.20 -6.73
C LYS A 290 12.37 6.36 -6.93
N ASP A 291 13.63 6.01 -6.78
CA ASP A 291 14.80 6.58 -7.47
C ASP A 291 15.07 8.08 -7.32
N GLY A 292 16.04 8.38 -6.47
CA GLY A 292 16.77 9.64 -6.42
C GLY A 292 18.27 9.37 -6.49
N SER A 293 18.72 8.83 -7.63
CA SER A 293 20.12 8.65 -8.01
C SER A 293 21.06 9.74 -7.46
N VAL A 294 22.08 9.28 -6.75
CA VAL A 294 23.18 10.07 -6.19
C VAL A 294 24.05 10.57 -7.34
N HIS A 295 23.82 11.81 -7.79
CA HIS A 295 24.78 12.55 -8.61
C HIS A 295 25.29 13.78 -7.83
N ILE A 296 26.44 13.63 -7.16
CA ILE A 296 27.18 14.76 -6.58
C ILE A 296 28.64 14.62 -6.97
N THR A 297 29.04 15.14 -8.15
CA THR A 297 30.49 15.20 -8.47
C THR A 297 30.94 16.21 -9.54
N SER A 298 30.18 17.24 -9.93
CA SER A 298 30.67 18.18 -10.96
C SER A 298 30.45 19.68 -10.70
N ASN A 299 29.35 20.08 -10.06
CA ASN A 299 29.02 21.50 -9.88
C ASN A 299 29.59 22.14 -8.59
N TYR A 300 29.98 21.32 -7.61
CA TYR A 300 30.51 21.78 -6.31
C TYR A 300 31.92 22.38 -6.42
N LEU A 301 32.80 21.75 -7.21
CA LEU A 301 34.15 22.27 -7.48
C LEU A 301 34.10 23.64 -8.16
N LYS A 302 33.16 23.86 -9.10
CA LYS A 302 33.02 25.14 -9.82
C LYS A 302 32.58 26.31 -8.92
N GLN A 303 31.71 26.08 -7.94
CA GLN A 303 31.27 27.13 -7.02
C GLN A 303 32.33 27.49 -5.97
N VAL A 304 33.08 26.49 -5.49
CA VAL A 304 34.24 26.70 -4.60
C VAL A 304 35.36 27.45 -5.34
N LEU A 305 35.61 27.11 -6.61
CA LEU A 305 36.57 27.79 -7.47
C LEU A 305 36.19 29.26 -7.74
N GLY A 306 34.91 29.55 -8.00
CA GLY A 306 34.44 30.92 -8.25
C GLY A 306 34.48 31.82 -7.01
N TRP A 307 34.24 31.26 -5.82
CA TRP A 307 34.33 32.00 -4.56
C TRP A 307 35.79 32.28 -4.15
N LEU A 308 36.69 31.31 -4.31
CA LEU A 308 38.14 31.48 -4.08
C LEU A 308 38.75 32.56 -4.98
N TRP A 309 38.33 32.62 -6.24
CA TRP A 309 38.77 33.64 -7.21
C TRP A 309 38.44 35.08 -6.75
N ASN A 310 37.28 35.27 -6.13
CA ASN A 310 36.82 36.58 -5.66
C ASN A 310 37.51 37.04 -4.37
N VAL A 311 37.86 36.11 -3.48
CA VAL A 311 38.57 36.42 -2.22
C VAL A 311 40.05 36.76 -2.50
N LEU A 312 40.66 36.13 -3.51
CA LEU A 312 42.06 36.35 -3.91
C LEU A 312 42.28 37.69 -4.64
N ASN A 313 41.29 38.21 -5.36
CA ASN A 313 41.40 39.51 -6.06
C ASN A 313 41.49 40.73 -5.12
N TYR A 314 41.18 40.58 -3.83
CA TYR A 314 41.18 41.67 -2.86
C TYR A 314 42.58 41.98 -2.26
N TRP A 315 43.57 41.11 -2.44
CA TRP A 315 44.86 41.16 -1.73
C TRP A 315 46.06 41.61 -2.59
N VAL A 316 45.80 42.15 -3.77
CA VAL A 316 46.83 42.69 -4.68
C VAL A 316 47.26 44.08 -4.21
N CYS A 317 48.04 44.16 -3.13
CA CYS A 317 48.84 45.35 -2.79
C CYS A 317 49.99 44.97 -1.85
N SER A 318 51.19 44.90 -2.42
CA SER A 318 52.51 45.20 -1.81
C SER A 318 53.52 44.07 -2.01
N ALA A 319 54.54 44.35 -2.82
CA ALA A 319 55.63 43.44 -3.13
C ALA A 319 56.96 44.19 -3.06
N SER A 320 57.92 43.61 -2.33
CA SER A 320 59.32 43.51 -2.73
C SER A 320 60.05 42.54 -1.78
N GLY A 321 60.60 41.44 -2.31
CA GLY A 321 61.79 40.81 -1.72
C GLY A 321 61.77 39.33 -1.32
N ARG A 322 60.66 38.58 -1.28
CA ARG A 322 60.73 37.14 -0.90
C ARG A 322 59.62 36.30 -1.53
N GLN A 323 59.92 35.53 -2.59
CA GLN A 323 59.02 34.50 -3.15
C GLN A 323 58.51 33.54 -2.06
N ARG A 324 59.39 33.15 -1.14
CA ARG A 324 59.08 32.35 0.06
C ARG A 324 58.04 33.00 0.98
N LYS A 325 58.04 34.34 1.10
CA LYS A 325 57.12 35.07 1.97
C LYS A 325 55.72 35.19 1.36
N VAL A 326 55.65 35.41 0.04
CA VAL A 326 54.38 35.39 -0.70
C VAL A 326 53.73 34.01 -0.67
N ALA A 327 54.52 32.95 -0.84
CA ALA A 327 54.05 31.58 -0.70
C ALA A 327 53.58 31.26 0.74
N GLN A 328 54.30 31.74 1.75
CA GLN A 328 53.93 31.56 3.15
C GLN A 328 52.65 32.31 3.53
N ASP A 329 52.49 33.57 3.11
CA ASP A 329 51.28 34.35 3.35
C ASP A 329 50.06 33.72 2.64
N ALA A 330 50.25 33.13 1.45
CA ALA A 330 49.21 32.38 0.74
C ALA A 330 48.77 31.12 1.50
N ILE A 331 49.72 30.33 2.01
CA ILE A 331 49.47 29.11 2.80
C ILE A 331 48.77 29.44 4.13
N GLU A 332 49.16 30.52 4.81
CA GLU A 332 48.56 30.96 6.07
C GLU A 332 47.15 31.55 5.88
N SER A 333 46.81 32.06 4.69
CA SER A 333 45.48 32.59 4.35
C SER A 333 44.41 31.50 4.09
N LEU A 334 44.84 30.27 3.80
CA LEU A 334 43.97 29.11 3.60
C LEU A 334 43.41 28.61 4.93
N SER A 335 42.28 29.18 5.36
CA SER A 335 41.64 28.74 6.60
C SER A 335 41.00 27.36 6.42
N ALA A 336 41.68 26.30 6.85
CA ALA A 336 41.18 24.92 6.93
C ALA A 336 39.78 24.83 7.56
N SER A 337 39.50 25.70 8.53
CA SER A 337 38.20 25.82 9.19
C SER A 337 37.06 26.20 8.24
N LYS A 338 37.28 27.08 7.25
CA LYS A 338 36.23 27.47 6.29
C LYS A 338 35.92 26.35 5.31
N LEU A 339 36.94 25.61 4.85
CA LEU A 339 36.77 24.51 3.91
C LEU A 339 36.02 23.33 4.55
N ALA A 340 36.44 22.91 5.74
CA ALA A 340 35.77 21.87 6.51
C ALA A 340 34.32 22.27 6.87
N LYS A 341 34.11 23.52 7.31
CA LYS A 341 32.75 24.05 7.56
C LYS A 341 31.88 24.04 6.31
N SER A 342 32.40 24.42 5.15
CA SER A 342 31.62 24.44 3.91
C SER A 342 31.10 23.06 3.53
N ILE A 343 31.95 22.02 3.60
CA ILE A 343 31.59 20.64 3.26
C ILE A 343 30.53 20.11 4.24
N CYS A 344 30.80 20.19 5.54
CA CYS A 344 29.86 19.67 6.54
C CYS A 344 28.58 20.49 6.66
N SER A 345 28.61 21.79 6.36
CA SER A 345 27.40 22.61 6.35
C SER A 345 26.40 22.08 5.33
N GLN A 346 26.83 21.70 4.13
CA GLN A 346 25.92 21.20 3.10
C GLN A 346 25.27 19.87 3.49
N PHE A 347 26.05 18.95 4.09
CA PHE A 347 25.51 17.70 4.61
C PHE A 347 24.48 17.96 5.73
N ARG A 348 24.79 18.84 6.67
CA ARG A 348 23.88 19.21 7.76
C ARG A 348 22.59 19.85 7.24
N THR A 349 22.68 20.74 6.25
CA THR A 349 21.50 21.36 5.64
C THR A 349 20.58 20.31 5.00
N ARG A 350 21.15 19.33 4.28
CA ARG A 350 20.37 18.25 3.66
C ARG A 350 19.76 17.30 4.70
N LEU A 351 20.53 16.94 5.72
CA LEU A 351 20.05 16.10 6.82
C LEU A 351 18.90 16.78 7.56
N ASN A 352 19.04 18.06 7.88
CA ASN A 352 18.01 18.86 8.53
C ASN A 352 16.75 18.97 7.66
N SER A 353 16.90 19.23 6.35
CA SER A 353 15.78 19.26 5.41
C SER A 353 15.05 17.90 5.33
N SER A 354 15.79 16.79 5.36
CA SER A 354 15.19 15.44 5.37
C SER A 354 14.43 15.16 6.67
N HIS A 355 14.99 15.54 7.82
CA HIS A 355 14.35 15.42 9.13
C HIS A 355 13.05 16.24 9.20
N GLU A 356 13.10 17.50 8.76
CA GLU A 356 11.94 18.38 8.72
C GLU A 356 10.85 17.85 7.78
N ALA A 357 11.23 17.34 6.60
CA ALA A 357 10.30 16.73 5.64
C ALA A 357 9.63 15.49 6.24
N PHE A 358 10.38 14.62 6.93
CA PHE A 358 9.82 13.46 7.61
C PHE A 358 8.86 13.85 8.74
N ALA A 359 9.24 14.83 9.56
CA ALA A 359 8.39 15.36 10.63
C ALA A 359 7.11 16.01 10.08
N ALA A 360 7.17 16.64 8.90
CA ALA A 360 6.00 17.17 8.21
C ALA A 360 5.08 16.04 7.72
N SER A 361 5.63 15.00 7.08
CA SER A 361 4.88 13.83 6.62
C SER A 361 4.19 13.09 7.78
N LEU A 362 4.88 12.90 8.91
CA LEU A 362 4.27 12.30 10.10
C LEU A 362 3.11 13.12 10.68
N ARG A 363 3.16 14.45 10.56
CA ARG A 363 2.06 15.33 11.00
C ARG A 363 0.83 15.21 10.09
N GLN A 364 1.03 14.99 8.79
CA GLN A 364 -0.07 14.74 7.85
C GLN A 364 -0.74 13.38 8.05
N VAL A 365 0.01 12.37 8.52
CA VAL A 365 -0.53 11.03 8.79
C VAL A 365 -1.21 10.94 10.16
N GLY A 366 -0.85 11.81 11.10
CA GLY A 366 -1.38 11.83 12.46
C GLY A 366 -2.55 12.79 12.70
N GLY A 367 -2.91 13.64 11.73
CA GLY A 367 -4.09 14.50 11.74
C GLY A 367 -5.14 13.96 10.79
#